data_AF-A0A2W4UTJ6-F1
#
_entry.id   AF-A0A2W4UTJ6-F1
#
_cell.length_a   1.000
_cell.length_b   1.000
_cell.length_c   1.000
_cell.angle_alpha   90.00
_cell.angle_beta   90.00
_cell.angle_gamma   90.00
#
_symmetry.space_group_name_H-M   'P 1'
#
loop_
_entity.id
_entity.type
_entity.pdbx_description
1 polymer ?
#
loop_
_entity_poly.entity_id
_entity_poly.type
_entity_poly.pdbx_seq_one_letter_code
_entity_poly.pdbx_strand_id
1 'polypeptide(L)' 'MVRTALFLSFLLSSLVAQAAPLRIGVSETLLSLPLYVAEAEGFFQKRGVNVEFVNCVGGNRCMKNMLD' A
#
# COMPACT_ATOMS: atom_id res chain seq x y z
N MET A 1 -4.59 37.68 -15.50
CA MET A 1 -5.61 36.73 -15.00
C MET A 1 -5.43 35.31 -15.55
N VAL A 2 -5.26 35.10 -16.86
CA VAL A 2 -5.06 33.75 -17.45
C VAL A 2 -3.78 33.06 -16.97
N ARG A 3 -2.67 33.80 -16.81
CA ARG A 3 -1.38 33.26 -16.32
C ARG A 3 -1.44 32.73 -14.88
N THR A 4 -2.17 33.40 -14.00
CA THR A 4 -2.34 32.98 -12.60
C THR A 4 -3.23 31.75 -12.49
N ALA A 5 -4.27 31.65 -13.33
CA ALA A 5 -5.09 30.45 -13.42
C ALA A 5 -4.28 29.23 -13.89
N LEU A 6 -3.43 29.39 -14.91
CA LEU A 6 -2.53 28.33 -15.41
C LEU A 6 -1.53 27.84 -14.35
N PHE A 7 -0.95 28.74 -13.55
CA PHE A 7 -0.04 28.37 -12.46
C PHE A 7 -0.75 27.60 -11.34
N LEU A 8 -1.97 28.00 -10.97
CA LEU A 8 -2.75 27.33 -9.94
C LEU A 8 -3.20 25.93 -10.39
N SER A 9 -3.58 25.78 -11.66
CA SER A 9 -3.91 24.48 -12.25
C SER A 9 -2.71 23.52 -12.32
N PHE A 10 -1.51 24.04 -12.57
CA PHE A 10 -0.28 23.24 -12.56
C PHE A 10 0.08 22.77 -11.14
N LEU A 11 -0.11 23.61 -10.13
CA LEU A 11 0.13 23.25 -8.72
C LEU A 11 -0.85 22.20 -8.18
N LEU A 12 -2.13 22.26 -8.58
CA LEU A 12 -3.12 21.26 -8.15
C LEU A 12 -2.91 19.88 -8.79
N SER A 13 -2.33 19.84 -10.00
CA SER A 13 -2.13 18.58 -10.73
C SER A 13 -1.12 17.64 -10.05
N SER A 14 -0.22 18.17 -9.22
CA SER A 14 0.81 17.42 -8.50
C SER A 14 0.29 16.67 -7.26
N LEU A 15 -0.91 17.00 -6.76
CA LEU A 15 -1.41 16.44 -5.49
C LEU A 15 -2.15 15.10 -5.64
N VAL A 16 -2.47 14.65 -6.85
CA VAL A 16 -3.45 13.55 -7.06
C VAL A 16 -2.78 12.19 -7.32
N ALA A 17 -1.45 12.13 -7.40
CA ALA A 17 -0.74 10.87 -7.59
C ALA A 17 -0.60 10.11 -6.26
N GLN A 18 -1.68 9.46 -5.81
CA GLN A 18 -1.63 8.53 -4.68
C GLN A 18 -1.08 7.18 -5.16
N ALA A 19 -0.02 6.71 -4.50
CA ALA A 19 0.53 5.38 -4.78
C ALA A 19 -0.53 4.31 -4.50
N ALA A 20 -0.54 3.27 -5.34
CA ALA A 20 -1.39 2.11 -5.10
C ALA A 20 -1.01 1.43 -3.76
N PRO A 21 -1.96 0.78 -3.07
CA PRO A 21 -1.66 0.01 -1.87
C PRO A 21 -0.61 -1.07 -2.13
N LEU A 22 0.31 -1.27 -1.19
CA LEU A 22 1.24 -2.39 -1.17
C LEU A 22 0.48 -3.65 -0.74
N ARG A 23 0.34 -4.59 -1.67
CA ARG A 23 -0.34 -5.87 -1.41
C ARG A 23 0.66 -6.89 -0.89
N ILE A 24 0.40 -7.48 0.28
CA ILE A 24 1.28 -8.46 0.92
C ILE A 24 0.53 -9.79 1.04
N GLY A 25 1.05 -10.84 0.39
CA GLY A 25 0.53 -12.20 0.54
C GLY A 25 0.88 -12.76 1.91
N VAL A 26 -0.13 -13.14 2.69
CA VAL A 26 0.04 -13.69 4.04
C VAL A 26 -0.61 -15.07 4.15
N SER A 27 0.15 -16.04 4.65
CA SER A 27 -0.44 -17.27 5.17
C SER A 27 -0.83 -17.04 6.62
N GLU A 28 -2.06 -17.37 7.02
CA GLU A 28 -2.57 -17.19 8.40
C GLU A 28 -1.92 -18.18 9.39
N THR A 29 -0.59 -18.11 9.50
CA THR A 29 0.25 -18.87 10.41
C THR A 29 1.04 -17.90 11.29
N LEU A 30 1.61 -18.42 12.39
CA LEU A 30 2.39 -17.59 13.32
C LEU A 30 3.59 -16.89 12.66
N LEU A 31 4.09 -17.39 11.52
CA LEU A 31 5.18 -16.74 10.79
C LEU A 31 4.76 -15.38 10.21
N SER A 32 3.47 -15.15 9.97
CA SER A 32 2.95 -13.86 9.50
C SER A 32 2.53 -12.93 10.65
N LEU A 33 2.56 -13.39 11.91
CA LEU A 33 2.16 -12.59 13.07
C LEU A 33 2.84 -11.20 13.14
N PRO A 34 4.16 -11.06 12.89
CA PRO A 34 4.81 -9.75 12.94
C PRO A 34 4.20 -8.71 11.98
N LEU A 35 3.64 -9.15 10.85
CA LEU A 35 2.99 -8.26 9.88
C LEU A 35 1.67 -7.71 10.43
N TYR A 36 0.85 -8.56 11.06
CA TYR A 36 -0.40 -8.15 11.70
C TYR A 36 -0.17 -7.23 12.89
N VAL A 37 0.87 -7.51 13.70
CA VAL A 37 1.27 -6.61 14.80
C VAL A 37 1.70 -5.25 14.24
N ALA A 38 2.50 -5.22 13.17
CA ALA A 38 2.93 -3.98 12.55
C ALA A 38 1.75 -3.15 12.00
N GLU A 39 0.73 -3.79 11.41
CA GLU A 39 -0.50 -3.12 10.97
C GLU A 39 -1.31 -2.58 12.15
N ALA A 40 -1.53 -3.40 13.19
CA ALA A 40 -2.27 -2.98 14.39
C ALA A 40 -1.58 -1.80 15.13
N GLU A 41 -0.25 -1.78 15.15
CA GLU A 41 0.57 -0.71 15.75
C GLU A 41 0.76 0.51 14.81
N GLY A 42 0.19 0.46 13.61
CA GLY A 42 0.22 1.52 12.61
C GLY A 42 1.61 1.80 12.04
N PHE A 43 2.53 0.82 12.05
CA PHE A 43 3.91 1.02 11.61
C PHE A 43 4.01 1.33 10.11
N PHE A 44 3.15 0.75 9.28
CA PHE A 44 3.11 1.04 7.85
C PHE A 44 2.61 2.47 7.59
N GLN A 45 1.51 2.87 8.23
CA GLN A 45 0.90 4.19 8.09
C GLN A 45 1.83 5.29 8.62
N LYS A 46 2.57 5.05 9.71
CA LYS A 46 3.62 5.97 10.21
C LYS A 46 4.73 6.25 9.18
N ARG A 47 4.87 5.39 8.16
CA ARG A 47 5.81 5.55 7.04
C ARG A 47 5.13 5.94 5.73
N GLY A 48 3.84 6.26 5.76
CA GLY A 48 3.08 6.61 4.56
C GLY A 48 2.87 5.42 3.62
N VAL A 49 3.04 4.19 4.10
CA VAL A 49 2.79 2.97 3.31
C VAL A 49 1.39 2.49 3.60
N ASN A 50 0.57 2.42 2.56
CA ASN A 50 -0.76 1.80 2.63
C ASN A 50 -0.61 0.30 2.32
N VAL A 51 -1.03 -0.58 3.23
CA VAL A 51 -0.87 -2.04 3.09
C VAL A 51 -2.22 -2.73 2.99
N GLU A 52 -2.31 -3.74 2.11
CA GLU A 52 -3.44 -4.65 2.01
C GLU A 52 -2.94 -6.09 2.17
N PHE A 53 -3.47 -6.83 3.14
CA PHE A 53 -3.16 -8.25 3.29
C PHE A 53 -4.01 -9.12 2.36
N VAL A 54 -3.34 -9.93 1.56
CA VAL A 54 -3.96 -10.92 0.68
C VAL A 54 -3.77 -12.29 1.30
N ASN A 55 -4.83 -12.83 1.90
CA ASN A 55 -4.77 -14.12 2.56
C ASN A 55 -4.58 -15.26 1.55
N CYS A 56 -3.66 -16.18 1.86
CA CYS A 56 -3.43 -17.38 1.07
C CYS A 56 -3.25 -18.60 1.97
N VAL A 57 -3.59 -19.79 1.44
CA VAL A 57 -3.55 -21.06 2.19
C VAL A 57 -2.13 -21.45 2.63
N GLY A 58 -1.08 -20.92 1.99
CA GLY A 58 0.31 -21.17 2.35
C GLY A 58 1.30 -20.41 1.45
N GLY A 59 2.59 -20.44 1.80
CA GLY A 59 3.63 -19.66 1.12
C GLY A 59 3.70 -19.88 -0.40
N ASN A 60 3.60 -21.13 -0.86
CA ASN A 60 3.58 -21.45 -2.30
C ASN A 60 2.41 -20.76 -3.05
N ARG A 61 1.24 -20.67 -2.40
CA ARG A 61 0.08 -19.97 -2.98
C ARG A 61 0.29 -18.45 -2.95
N CYS A 62 0.86 -17.91 -1.88
CA CYS A 62 1.20 -16.49 -1.83
C CYS A 62 2.22 -16.10 -2.90
N MET A 63 3.24 -16.93 -3.15
CA MET A 63 4.20 -16.70 -4.23
C MET A 63 3.54 -16.74 -5.60
N LYS A 64 2.64 -17.70 -5.85
CA LYS A 64 1.89 -17.76 -7.11
C LYS A 64 1.04 -16.49 -7.31
N ASN A 65 0.31 -16.05 -6.29
CA ASN A 65 -0.52 -14.83 -6.35
C ASN A 65 0.29 -13.54 -6.56
N MET A 66 1.58 -13.55 -6.27
CA MET A 66 2.47 -12.40 -6.46
C MET A 66 3.06 -12.35 -7.88
N LEU A 67 3.29 -13.51 -8.49
CA LEU A 67 3.97 -13.63 -9.78
C LEU A 67 3.01 -13.71 -10.97
N ASP A 68 1.79 -14.17 -10.74
CA ASP A 68 0.70 -14.22 -11.73
C ASP A 68 -0.12 -12.92 -11.68
#